data_AF-A0A5M9H9M0-F1
#
_entry.id   AF-A0A5M9H9M0-F1
#
_cell.length_a   1.000
_cell.length_b   1.000
_cell.length_c   1.000
_cell.angle_alpha   90.00
_cell.angle_beta   90.00
_cell.angle_gamma   90.00
#
_symmetry.space_group_name_H-M   'P 1'
#
loop_
_entity.id
_entity.type
_entity.pdbx_description
1 polymer ?
#
loop_
_entity_poly.entity_id
_entity_poly.type
_entity_poly.pdbx_seq_one_letter_code
_entity_poly.pdbx_strand_id
1 'polypeptide(L)'
;MIALFLNRFIVISFISAFSISAAAQEPLEREVTIHADRQQLKAVLTSLEKKTNCTFSYESTLFNPDSIVSVEADKLNLKEVLRLLFKEKFSLEENNNYVVIYCRLPGLTVLNPDITEERQFRSFSGFVVDDRTGERIMNASVYERRLLQSTLTDRHGYFRIRFRSGNEHLIQLTLAKLNYRDTTINMLSTVPVSTRAESDKRLYRDEQKNVEKTGLGGFLISSRQRMQSLNIRNFFAFSPFQVSLAPGLSTHGLLSSQIVNKFSMNIAGGYTAGVDGFEIGGCLMLTRETPGTFSFRGYSTLQEEG
;
A
#
# COMPACT_ATOMS: atom_id res chain seq x y z
N MET A 1 36.33 3.80 -54.99
CA MET A 1 35.65 5.11 -54.88
C MET A 1 34.12 4.99 -54.81
N ILE A 2 33.47 4.13 -55.60
CA ILE A 2 31.99 4.00 -55.63
C ILE A 2 31.39 3.44 -54.31
N ALA A 3 32.07 2.52 -53.63
CA ALA A 3 31.59 1.94 -52.36
C ALA A 3 31.54 2.95 -51.18
N LEU A 4 32.39 3.99 -51.22
CA LEU A 4 32.40 5.05 -50.20
C LEU A 4 31.23 6.03 -50.36
N PHE A 5 30.73 6.22 -51.59
CA PHE A 5 29.56 7.04 -51.86
C PHE A 5 28.25 6.34 -51.49
N LEU A 6 28.17 5.01 -51.69
CA LEU A 6 26.98 4.23 -51.35
C LEU A 6 26.73 4.20 -49.83
N ASN A 7 27.79 4.13 -49.02
CA ASN A 7 27.68 4.08 -47.56
C ASN A 7 27.24 5.43 -46.95
N ARG A 8 27.59 6.56 -47.58
CA ARG A 8 27.13 7.90 -47.15
C ARG A 8 25.63 8.10 -47.44
N PHE A 9 25.11 7.53 -48.52
CA PHE A 9 23.68 7.60 -48.85
C PHE A 9 22.81 6.79 -47.87
N ILE A 10 23.28 5.62 -47.43
CA ILE A 10 22.56 4.78 -46.47
C ILE A 10 22.48 5.45 -45.09
N VAL A 11 23.56 6.11 -44.62
CA VAL A 11 23.57 6.82 -43.34
C VAL A 11 22.64 8.05 -43.36
N ILE A 12 22.57 8.79 -44.48
CA ILE A 12 21.64 9.93 -44.62
C ILE A 12 20.17 9.47 -44.67
N SER A 13 19.89 8.33 -45.30
CA SER A 13 18.54 7.72 -45.34
C SER A 13 18.09 7.21 -43.96
N PHE A 14 19.02 6.68 -43.16
CA PHE A 14 18.72 6.21 -41.80
C PHE A 14 18.45 7.35 -40.80
N ILE A 15 19.06 8.52 -41.01
CA ILE A 15 18.84 9.72 -40.18
C ILE A 15 17.53 10.44 -40.54
N SER A 16 17.09 10.40 -41.82
CA SER A 16 15.80 10.98 -42.20
C SER A 16 14.60 10.14 -41.73
N ALA A 17 14.77 8.81 -41.66
CA ALA A 17 13.73 7.91 -41.14
C ALA A 17 13.45 8.06 -39.63
N PHE A 18 14.39 8.63 -38.86
CA PHE A 18 14.23 8.85 -37.41
C PHE A 18 13.52 10.18 -37.06
N SER A 19 13.25 11.03 -38.06
CA SER A 19 12.68 12.37 -37.83
C SER A 19 11.14 12.42 -37.82
N ILE A 20 10.45 11.29 -37.95
CA ILE A 20 8.98 11.25 -38.12
C ILE A 20 8.20 11.16 -36.78
N SER A 21 8.87 10.99 -35.63
CA SER A 21 8.16 10.91 -34.33
C SER A 21 7.84 12.28 -33.68
N ALA A 22 8.08 13.41 -34.36
CA ALA A 22 7.86 14.75 -33.79
C ALA A 22 6.38 15.17 -33.68
N ALA A 23 5.43 14.36 -34.15
CA ALA A 23 4.00 14.68 -34.14
C ALA A 23 3.18 13.95 -33.04
N ALA A 24 3.84 13.24 -32.10
CA ALA A 24 3.16 12.38 -31.14
C ALA A 24 3.26 12.82 -29.66
N GLN A 25 3.78 14.02 -29.36
CA GLN A 25 3.71 14.51 -27.98
C GLN A 25 2.26 14.70 -27.56
N GLU A 26 1.85 14.01 -26.51
CA GLU A 26 0.51 14.08 -25.97
C GLU A 26 0.19 15.55 -25.58
N PRO A 27 -1.03 16.05 -25.83
CA PRO A 27 -1.37 17.45 -25.62
C PRO A 27 -1.02 17.99 -24.24
N LEU A 28 -1.18 17.16 -23.19
CA LEU A 28 -0.93 17.57 -21.81
C LEU A 28 0.56 17.79 -21.49
N GLU A 29 1.46 17.15 -22.25
CA GLU A 29 2.91 17.29 -22.09
C GLU A 29 3.51 18.45 -22.89
N ARG A 30 2.75 19.07 -23.79
CA ARG A 30 3.23 20.17 -24.61
C ARG A 30 3.47 21.41 -23.74
N GLU A 31 4.65 21.99 -23.84
CA GLU A 31 5.00 23.23 -23.15
C GLU A 31 4.26 24.42 -23.74
N VAL A 32 3.76 25.31 -22.88
CA VAL A 32 3.08 26.54 -23.27
C VAL A 32 3.46 27.69 -22.35
N THR A 33 3.61 28.87 -22.95
CA THR A 33 3.70 30.14 -22.22
C THR A 33 2.38 30.90 -22.35
N ILE A 34 1.78 31.30 -21.24
CA ILE A 34 0.56 32.10 -21.20
C ILE A 34 0.60 33.08 -20.02
N HIS A 35 0.28 34.33 -20.31
CA HIS A 35 0.03 35.36 -19.31
C HIS A 35 -1.38 35.88 -19.55
N ALA A 36 -2.28 35.55 -18.64
CA ALA A 36 -3.64 36.04 -18.65
C ALA A 36 -3.89 36.69 -17.30
N ASP A 37 -4.18 37.99 -17.30
CA ASP A 37 -4.62 38.71 -16.11
C ASP A 37 -6.06 39.18 -16.32
N ARG A 38 -6.95 38.75 -15.41
CA ARG A 38 -8.38 39.07 -15.41
C ARG A 38 -9.07 38.86 -16.77
N GLN A 39 -8.78 37.74 -17.42
CA GLN A 39 -9.39 37.37 -18.71
C GLN A 39 -10.53 36.36 -18.54
N GLN A 40 -11.43 36.31 -19.52
CA GLN A 40 -12.48 35.28 -19.55
C GLN A 40 -11.85 33.89 -19.74
N LEU A 41 -12.30 32.92 -18.93
CA LEU A 41 -11.83 31.54 -18.98
C LEU A 41 -11.94 30.94 -20.38
N LYS A 42 -13.06 31.20 -21.08
CA LYS A 42 -13.24 30.77 -22.48
C LYS A 42 -12.13 31.26 -23.40
N ALA A 43 -11.74 32.53 -23.29
CA ALA A 43 -10.68 33.11 -24.11
C ALA A 43 -9.30 32.51 -23.79
N VAL A 44 -9.03 32.28 -22.50
CA VAL A 44 -7.81 31.60 -22.05
C VAL A 44 -7.73 30.18 -22.60
N LEU A 45 -8.82 29.40 -22.48
CA LEU A 45 -8.90 28.04 -23.03
C LEU A 45 -8.70 28.03 -24.56
N THR A 46 -9.36 28.91 -25.30
CA THR A 46 -9.15 29.02 -26.76
C THR A 46 -7.71 29.43 -27.13
N SER A 47 -7.05 30.27 -26.32
CA SER A 47 -5.64 30.57 -26.53
C SER A 47 -4.75 29.35 -26.30
N LEU A 48 -5.08 28.52 -25.31
CA LEU A 48 -4.34 27.29 -25.04
C LEU A 48 -4.53 26.28 -26.18
N GLU A 49 -5.76 26.03 -26.63
CA GLU A 49 -6.08 25.15 -27.77
C GLU A 49 -5.24 25.48 -29.01
N LYS A 50 -5.13 26.77 -29.34
CA LYS A 50 -4.33 27.25 -30.49
C LYS A 50 -2.84 27.04 -30.30
N LYS A 51 -2.31 27.30 -29.10
CA LYS A 51 -0.87 27.18 -28.81
C LYS A 51 -0.42 25.72 -28.74
N THR A 52 -1.28 24.84 -28.25
CA THR A 52 -0.96 23.44 -28.06
C THR A 52 -1.51 22.55 -29.17
N ASN A 53 -2.28 23.06 -30.14
CA ASN A 53 -2.93 22.27 -31.19
C ASN A 53 -3.77 21.12 -30.62
N CYS A 54 -4.61 21.43 -29.63
CA CYS A 54 -5.56 20.51 -29.03
C CYS A 54 -6.96 21.11 -28.94
N THR A 55 -7.95 20.28 -28.68
CA THR A 55 -9.34 20.69 -28.47
C THR A 55 -9.79 20.30 -27.08
N PHE A 56 -10.34 21.23 -26.30
CA PHE A 56 -10.92 20.92 -25.00
C PHE A 56 -12.36 20.43 -25.16
N SER A 57 -12.68 19.36 -24.44
CA SER A 57 -14.05 18.87 -24.29
C SER A 57 -14.45 18.92 -22.84
N TYR A 58 -15.56 19.58 -22.54
CA TYR A 58 -16.10 19.69 -21.19
C TYR A 58 -17.60 19.96 -21.26
N GLU A 59 -18.32 19.54 -20.24
CA GLU A 59 -19.72 19.90 -20.08
C GLU A 59 -19.83 21.36 -19.61
N SER A 60 -20.69 22.16 -20.23
CA SER A 60 -20.81 23.60 -19.94
C SER A 60 -21.31 23.91 -18.53
N THR A 61 -21.89 22.92 -17.84
CA THR A 61 -22.33 23.00 -16.45
C THR A 61 -21.17 22.90 -15.46
N LEU A 62 -19.99 22.41 -15.88
CA LEU A 62 -18.84 22.18 -14.99
C LEU A 62 -18.22 23.48 -14.46
N PHE A 63 -18.20 24.52 -15.28
CA PHE A 63 -17.73 25.84 -14.91
C PHE A 63 -18.33 26.89 -15.84
N ASN A 64 -18.54 28.11 -15.34
CA ASN A 64 -19.02 29.20 -16.17
C ASN A 64 -17.88 29.68 -17.10
N PRO A 65 -18.01 29.57 -18.44
CA PRO A 65 -16.98 30.01 -19.39
C PRO A 65 -16.67 31.51 -19.33
N ASP A 66 -17.60 32.31 -18.80
CA ASP A 66 -17.46 33.76 -18.64
C ASP A 66 -16.75 34.14 -17.32
N SER A 67 -16.35 33.14 -16.51
CA SER A 67 -15.58 33.38 -15.29
C SER A 67 -14.27 34.10 -15.59
N ILE A 68 -13.92 35.06 -14.75
CA ILE A 68 -12.67 35.79 -14.85
C ILE A 68 -11.57 35.04 -14.10
N VAL A 69 -10.44 34.81 -14.78
CA VAL A 69 -9.28 34.07 -14.28
C VAL A 69 -8.00 34.86 -14.51
N SER A 70 -7.02 34.65 -13.64
CA SER A 70 -5.64 35.09 -13.84
C SER A 70 -4.72 33.88 -13.72
N VAL A 71 -3.86 33.66 -14.72
CA VAL A 71 -2.86 32.60 -14.74
C VAL A 71 -1.60 33.12 -15.43
N GLU A 72 -0.45 32.80 -14.84
CA GLU A 72 0.87 33.12 -15.35
C GLU A 72 1.67 31.83 -15.41
N ALA A 73 2.18 31.51 -16.60
CA ALA A 73 2.92 30.30 -16.87
C ALA A 73 3.93 30.53 -17.98
N ASP A 74 5.20 30.20 -17.71
CA ASP A 74 6.29 30.30 -18.66
C ASP A 74 6.88 28.91 -18.93
N LYS A 75 6.72 28.43 -20.17
CA LYS A 75 7.20 27.10 -20.60
C LYS A 75 6.80 25.98 -19.64
N LEU A 76 5.54 25.99 -19.21
CA LEU A 76 4.99 24.92 -18.38
C LEU A 76 4.22 23.94 -19.26
N ASN A 77 4.24 22.67 -18.90
CA ASN A 77 3.40 21.66 -19.53
C ASN A 77 1.92 22.05 -19.42
N LEU A 78 1.14 21.85 -20.48
CA LEU A 78 -0.28 22.18 -20.51
C LEU A 78 -1.04 21.60 -19.31
N LYS A 79 -0.69 20.39 -18.86
CA LYS A 79 -1.22 19.78 -17.65
C LYS A 79 -1.09 20.65 -16.40
N GLU A 80 0.09 21.22 -16.18
CA GLU A 80 0.38 22.07 -15.03
C GLU A 80 -0.33 23.42 -15.15
N VAL A 81 -0.38 23.99 -16.35
CA VAL A 81 -1.13 25.22 -16.61
C VAL A 81 -2.61 25.04 -16.32
N LEU A 82 -3.21 23.93 -16.78
CA LEU A 82 -4.60 23.60 -16.51
C LEU A 82 -4.83 23.33 -15.02
N ARG A 83 -3.91 22.66 -14.33
CA ARG A 83 -3.96 22.47 -12.86
C ARG A 83 -3.99 23.79 -12.10
N LEU A 84 -3.14 24.74 -12.46
CA LEU A 84 -3.11 26.08 -11.88
C LEU A 84 -4.41 26.84 -12.16
N LEU A 85 -4.87 26.81 -13.40
CA LEU A 85 -6.11 27.45 -13.85
C LEU A 85 -7.34 26.95 -13.07
N PHE A 86 -7.38 25.64 -12.82
CA PHE A 86 -8.51 24.95 -12.21
C PHE A 86 -8.37 24.63 -10.72
N LYS A 87 -7.21 24.95 -10.11
CA LYS A 87 -6.91 24.70 -8.69
C LYS A 87 -7.15 23.24 -8.28
N GLU A 88 -6.70 22.28 -9.09
CA GLU A 88 -6.83 20.82 -8.84
C GLU A 88 -8.28 20.28 -8.73
N LYS A 89 -9.30 21.07 -9.10
CA LYS A 89 -10.72 20.65 -8.99
C LYS A 89 -11.16 19.69 -10.08
N PHE A 90 -10.50 19.73 -11.23
CA PHE A 90 -10.87 18.96 -12.41
C PHE A 90 -9.77 17.96 -12.75
N SER A 91 -10.20 16.81 -13.26
CA SER A 91 -9.33 15.81 -13.86
C SER A 91 -9.28 16.01 -15.38
N LEU A 92 -8.19 15.54 -15.97
CA LEU A 92 -7.86 15.69 -17.37
C LEU A 92 -7.64 14.29 -17.94
N GLU A 93 -8.28 13.98 -19.05
CA GLU A 93 -8.01 12.80 -19.87
C GLU A 93 -7.66 13.23 -21.27
N GLU A 94 -6.63 12.63 -21.85
CA GLU A 94 -6.22 12.90 -23.23
C GLU A 94 -6.51 11.73 -24.15
N ASN A 95 -6.99 12.06 -25.34
CA ASN A 95 -7.22 11.11 -26.41
C ASN A 95 -6.89 11.78 -27.74
N ASN A 96 -5.77 11.38 -28.35
CA ASN A 96 -5.20 12.02 -29.53
C ASN A 96 -4.94 13.52 -29.28
N ASN A 97 -5.65 14.40 -29.99
CA ASN A 97 -5.58 15.86 -29.81
C ASN A 97 -6.74 16.42 -28.97
N TYR A 98 -7.53 15.58 -28.31
CA TYR A 98 -8.58 16.03 -27.40
C TYR A 98 -8.12 15.95 -25.95
N VAL A 99 -8.42 16.98 -25.18
CA VAL A 99 -8.26 16.99 -23.73
C VAL A 99 -9.66 17.13 -23.12
N VAL A 100 -10.13 16.07 -22.47
CA VAL A 100 -11.42 16.02 -21.79
C VAL A 100 -11.23 16.50 -20.36
N ILE A 101 -11.94 17.56 -19.98
CA ILE A 101 -11.93 18.13 -18.63
C ILE A 101 -13.22 17.69 -17.93
N TYR A 102 -13.08 17.01 -16.79
CA TYR A 102 -14.21 16.51 -16.02
C TYR A 102 -14.00 16.74 -14.52
N CYS A 103 -15.10 16.93 -13.78
CA CYS A 103 -15.03 17.06 -12.33
C CYS A 103 -14.76 15.70 -11.70
N ARG A 104 -13.75 15.60 -10.83
CA ARG A 104 -13.56 14.42 -10.00
C ARG A 104 -14.32 14.64 -8.70
N LEU A 105 -15.50 14.03 -8.60
CA LEU A 105 -16.26 14.03 -7.34
C LEU A 105 -15.39 13.42 -6.22
N PRO A 106 -15.33 14.06 -5.04
CA PRO A 106 -14.64 13.50 -3.88
C PRO A 106 -15.20 12.12 -3.52
N GLY A 107 -14.36 11.25 -2.98
CA GLY A 107 -14.78 9.96 -2.47
C GLY A 107 -15.35 10.08 -1.06
N LEU A 108 -15.92 8.99 -0.58
CA LEU A 108 -16.37 8.84 0.80
C LEU A 108 -15.57 7.75 1.47
N THR A 109 -15.22 7.93 2.74
CA THR A 109 -14.62 6.86 3.54
C THR A 109 -15.25 6.78 4.92
N VAL A 110 -14.99 5.68 5.63
CA VAL A 110 -15.46 5.48 7.01
C VAL A 110 -14.29 5.65 7.96
N LEU A 111 -14.42 6.59 8.90
CA LEU A 111 -13.53 6.72 10.05
C LEU A 111 -14.06 5.96 11.25
N ASN A 112 -13.12 5.35 11.98
CA ASN A 112 -13.36 4.53 13.16
C ASN A 112 -14.47 3.49 12.92
N PRO A 113 -14.33 2.63 11.88
CA PRO A 113 -15.30 1.56 11.66
C PRO A 113 -15.28 0.62 12.87
N ASP A 114 -16.45 0.32 13.39
CA ASP A 114 -16.64 -0.65 14.45
C ASP A 114 -17.65 -1.71 14.02
N ILE A 115 -17.36 -2.96 14.40
CA ILE A 115 -18.15 -4.13 14.07
C ILE A 115 -18.46 -4.84 15.39
N THR A 116 -19.73 -4.89 15.74
CA THR A 116 -20.21 -5.58 16.93
C THR A 116 -21.08 -6.77 16.53
N GLU A 117 -20.81 -7.94 17.08
CA GLU A 117 -21.63 -9.13 16.93
C GLU A 117 -22.43 -9.39 18.21
N GLU A 118 -23.75 -9.31 18.13
CA GLU A 118 -24.67 -9.53 19.24
C GLU A 118 -25.71 -10.60 18.88
N ARG A 119 -25.57 -11.80 19.46
CA ARG A 119 -26.47 -12.94 19.26
C ARG A 119 -26.64 -13.29 17.78
N GLN A 120 -27.77 -12.90 17.19
CA GLN A 120 -28.19 -13.17 15.83
C GLN A 120 -28.07 -11.93 14.94
N PHE A 121 -27.36 -10.90 15.37
CA PHE A 121 -27.20 -9.68 14.60
C PHE A 121 -25.77 -9.19 14.62
N ARG A 122 -25.37 -8.61 13.50
CA ARG A 122 -24.10 -7.90 13.35
C ARG A 122 -24.41 -6.43 13.10
N SER A 123 -23.84 -5.54 13.89
CA SER A 123 -23.96 -4.09 13.69
C SER A 123 -22.64 -3.50 13.23
N PHE A 124 -22.72 -2.61 12.26
CA PHE A 124 -21.62 -1.82 11.74
C PHE A 124 -21.89 -0.36 12.03
N SER A 125 -20.88 0.34 12.53
CA SER A 125 -20.97 1.77 12.78
C SER A 125 -19.67 2.47 12.49
N GLY A 126 -19.73 3.79 12.37
CA GLY A 126 -18.59 4.64 12.11
C GLY A 126 -19.05 6.01 11.65
N PHE A 127 -18.13 6.78 11.11
CA PHE A 127 -18.41 8.12 10.60
C PHE A 127 -18.07 8.20 9.11
N VAL A 128 -19.01 8.61 8.28
CA VAL A 128 -18.75 8.90 6.88
C VAL A 128 -18.10 10.27 6.77
N VAL A 129 -16.99 10.33 6.05
CA VAL A 129 -16.24 11.57 5.79
C VAL A 129 -15.86 11.71 4.32
N ASP A 130 -15.63 12.96 3.92
CA ASP A 130 -14.93 13.28 2.68
C ASP A 130 -13.50 12.71 2.72
N ASP A 131 -13.10 11.96 1.69
CA ASP A 131 -11.80 11.30 1.64
C ASP A 131 -10.60 12.25 1.48
N ARG A 132 -10.84 13.49 1.02
CA ARG A 132 -9.82 14.51 0.81
C ARG A 132 -9.71 15.47 1.98
N THR A 133 -10.84 15.93 2.51
CA THR A 133 -10.85 16.95 3.58
C THR A 133 -11.01 16.36 4.98
N GLY A 134 -11.52 15.14 5.10
CA GLY A 134 -11.89 14.54 6.39
C GLY A 134 -13.16 15.12 7.01
N GLU A 135 -13.87 16.01 6.30
CA GLU A 135 -15.11 16.62 6.78
C GLU A 135 -16.21 15.57 6.98
N ARG A 136 -17.01 15.72 8.06
CA ARG A 136 -18.13 14.82 8.37
C ARG A 136 -19.27 15.01 7.38
N ILE A 137 -19.74 13.93 6.76
CA ILE A 137 -20.81 13.99 5.76
C ILE A 137 -22.14 13.60 6.38
N MET A 138 -23.03 14.56 6.52
CA MET A 138 -24.42 14.32 6.96
C MET A 138 -25.32 13.85 5.82
N ASN A 139 -26.37 13.09 6.16
CA ASN A 139 -27.36 12.57 5.20
C ASN A 139 -26.73 11.80 4.03
N ALA A 140 -25.62 11.09 4.26
CA ALA A 140 -25.09 10.11 3.33
C ALA A 140 -25.83 8.78 3.52
N SER A 141 -26.15 8.13 2.41
CA SER A 141 -26.73 6.79 2.40
C SER A 141 -25.64 5.76 2.63
N VAL A 142 -25.82 4.91 3.64
CA VAL A 142 -24.99 3.74 3.89
C VAL A 142 -25.86 2.51 3.72
N TYR A 143 -25.53 1.64 2.76
CA TYR A 143 -26.39 0.52 2.41
C TYR A 143 -25.61 -0.72 1.96
N GLU A 144 -26.20 -1.88 2.17
CA GLU A 144 -25.75 -3.16 1.62
C GLU A 144 -26.76 -3.58 0.53
N ARG A 145 -26.27 -3.91 -0.67
CA ARG A 145 -27.10 -4.08 -1.86
C ARG A 145 -27.88 -5.40 -1.90
N ARG A 146 -27.32 -6.48 -1.33
CA ARG A 146 -27.89 -7.84 -1.40
C ARG A 146 -28.98 -8.03 -0.34
N LEU A 147 -28.73 -7.56 0.86
CA LEU A 147 -29.60 -7.61 2.04
C LEU A 147 -30.64 -6.49 2.03
N LEU A 148 -30.55 -5.55 1.08
CA LEU A 148 -31.46 -4.41 0.91
C LEU A 148 -31.66 -3.59 2.19
N GLN A 149 -30.60 -3.50 3.00
CA GLN A 149 -30.60 -2.78 4.25
C GLN A 149 -29.84 -1.46 4.07
N SER A 150 -30.41 -0.37 4.58
CA SER A 150 -29.81 0.96 4.51
C SER A 150 -30.02 1.76 5.79
N THR A 151 -29.21 2.81 5.96
CA THR A 151 -29.34 3.84 6.98
C THR A 151 -28.79 5.16 6.43
N LEU A 152 -29.14 6.28 7.08
CA LEU A 152 -28.56 7.59 6.79
C LEU A 152 -27.59 8.00 7.89
N THR A 153 -26.54 8.73 7.51
CA THR A 153 -25.68 9.38 8.50
C THR A 153 -26.39 10.56 9.17
N ASP A 154 -26.11 10.76 10.45
CA ASP A 154 -26.62 11.90 11.20
C ASP A 154 -25.89 13.23 10.87
N ARG A 155 -26.22 14.30 11.60
CA ARG A 155 -25.59 15.63 11.45
C ARG A 155 -24.08 15.67 11.70
N HIS A 156 -23.52 14.66 12.37
CA HIS A 156 -22.10 14.51 12.66
C HIS A 156 -21.44 13.46 11.76
N GLY A 157 -22.16 12.95 10.75
CA GLY A 157 -21.71 11.92 9.82
C GLY A 157 -21.71 10.51 10.42
N TYR A 158 -22.23 10.31 11.63
CA TYR A 158 -22.27 8.99 12.26
C TYR A 158 -23.38 8.14 11.65
N PHE A 159 -23.11 6.85 11.45
CA PHE A 159 -24.11 5.86 11.07
C PHE A 159 -24.02 4.60 11.92
N ARG A 160 -25.13 3.88 12.00
CA ARG A 160 -25.18 2.49 12.46
C ARG A 160 -26.17 1.71 11.61
N ILE A 161 -25.73 0.57 11.08
CA ILE A 161 -26.54 -0.38 10.30
C ILE A 161 -26.44 -1.76 10.94
N ARG A 162 -27.57 -2.48 11.04
CA ARG A 162 -27.67 -3.79 11.70
C ARG A 162 -28.20 -4.82 10.71
N PHE A 163 -27.52 -5.95 10.63
CA PHE A 163 -27.88 -7.09 9.79
C PHE A 163 -28.23 -8.29 10.67
N ARG A 164 -29.13 -9.15 10.20
CA ARG A 164 -29.27 -10.48 10.79
C ARG A 164 -28.02 -11.29 10.44
N SER A 165 -27.41 -11.89 11.45
CA SER A 165 -26.24 -12.75 11.32
C SER A 165 -26.63 -13.98 10.53
N GLY A 166 -26.10 -14.11 9.32
CA GLY A 166 -26.27 -15.25 8.42
C GLY A 166 -24.93 -15.78 7.94
N ASN A 167 -24.94 -16.79 7.05
CA ASN A 167 -23.72 -17.44 6.54
C ASN A 167 -22.92 -16.57 5.53
N GLU A 168 -23.26 -15.28 5.37
CA GLU A 168 -22.53 -14.39 4.48
C GLU A 168 -21.24 -13.89 5.15
N HIS A 169 -20.12 -14.42 4.66
CA HIS A 169 -18.78 -14.09 5.15
C HIS A 169 -18.27 -12.72 4.65
N LEU A 170 -18.95 -12.11 3.67
CA LEU A 170 -18.57 -10.84 3.07
C LEU A 170 -19.77 -9.89 3.07
N ILE A 171 -19.63 -8.76 3.75
CA ILE A 171 -20.63 -7.67 3.73
C ILE A 171 -20.04 -6.49 2.96
N GLN A 172 -20.76 -6.00 1.96
CA GLN A 172 -20.33 -4.88 1.11
C GLN A 172 -21.13 -3.62 1.44
N LEU A 173 -20.55 -2.72 2.22
CA LEU A 173 -21.19 -1.45 2.55
C LEU A 173 -20.88 -0.43 1.46
N THR A 174 -21.92 0.10 0.82
CA THR A 174 -21.81 1.21 -0.13
C THR A 174 -22.23 2.51 0.51
N LEU A 175 -21.40 3.53 0.34
CA LEU A 175 -21.63 4.91 0.76
C LEU A 175 -22.02 5.70 -0.49
N ALA A 176 -23.10 6.47 -0.40
CA ALA A 176 -23.56 7.34 -1.49
C ALA A 176 -24.02 8.69 -0.96
N LYS A 177 -23.65 9.75 -1.68
CA LYS A 177 -24.08 11.13 -1.41
C LYS A 177 -24.09 11.91 -2.72
N LEU A 178 -25.07 12.79 -2.91
CA LEU A 178 -25.10 13.71 -4.05
C LEU A 178 -23.78 14.50 -4.13
N ASN A 179 -23.21 14.59 -5.33
CA ASN A 179 -21.90 15.22 -5.63
C ASN A 179 -20.68 14.54 -5.01
N TYR A 180 -20.82 13.28 -4.59
CA TYR A 180 -19.72 12.41 -4.20
C TYR A 180 -19.68 11.19 -5.10
N ARG A 181 -18.49 10.59 -5.21
CA ARG A 181 -18.33 9.29 -5.83
C ARG A 181 -18.75 8.20 -4.84
N ASP A 182 -19.67 7.35 -5.28
CA ASP A 182 -20.07 6.17 -4.51
C ASP A 182 -18.84 5.31 -4.17
N THR A 183 -18.74 4.90 -2.91
CA THR A 183 -17.63 4.10 -2.42
C THR A 183 -18.13 2.84 -1.75
N THR A 184 -17.64 1.67 -2.18
CA THR A 184 -17.99 0.38 -1.58
C THR A 184 -16.81 -0.16 -0.78
N ILE A 185 -17.07 -0.52 0.46
CA ILE A 185 -16.09 -1.08 1.39
C ILE A 185 -16.46 -2.54 1.63
N ASN A 186 -15.48 -3.42 1.41
CA ASN A 186 -15.59 -4.85 1.65
C ASN A 186 -15.21 -5.15 3.10
N MET A 187 -16.14 -5.71 3.86
CA MET A 187 -15.91 -6.14 5.23
C MET A 187 -15.89 -7.66 5.29
N LEU A 188 -14.75 -8.21 5.72
CA LEU A 188 -14.58 -9.64 5.93
C LEU A 188 -15.00 -9.98 7.36
N SER A 189 -15.77 -11.05 7.50
CA SER A 189 -16.06 -11.63 8.81
C SER A 189 -14.77 -12.11 9.46
N THR A 190 -14.59 -11.81 10.74
CA THR A 190 -13.58 -12.52 11.55
C THR A 190 -13.99 -13.98 11.60
N VAL A 191 -13.16 -14.88 11.08
CA VAL A 191 -13.35 -16.32 11.24
C VAL A 191 -12.68 -16.69 12.56
N PRO A 192 -13.44 -17.05 13.62
CA PRO A 192 -12.82 -17.62 14.80
C PRO A 192 -12.13 -18.91 14.37
N VAL A 193 -10.81 -18.96 14.49
CA VAL A 193 -10.05 -20.21 14.29
C VAL A 193 -10.29 -21.09 15.50
N SER A 194 -11.48 -21.68 15.59
CA SER A 194 -11.75 -22.76 16.52
C SER A 194 -11.15 -24.05 15.97
N THR A 195 -10.28 -24.67 16.78
CA THR A 195 -9.94 -26.12 16.77
C THR A 195 -9.17 -26.70 15.58
N ARG A 196 -8.08 -26.07 15.14
CA ARG A 196 -6.96 -26.82 14.51
C ARG A 196 -5.58 -26.50 15.09
N ALA A 197 -5.47 -25.43 15.86
CA ALA A 197 -4.22 -25.04 16.51
C ALA A 197 -3.89 -25.81 17.80
N GLU A 198 -4.82 -26.58 18.37
CA GLU A 198 -4.55 -27.32 19.62
C GLU A 198 -3.72 -28.59 19.42
N SER A 199 -3.71 -29.19 18.23
CA SER A 199 -2.84 -30.34 17.95
C SER A 199 -1.37 -29.94 17.76
N ASP A 200 -1.10 -28.72 17.26
CA ASP A 200 0.28 -28.21 17.09
C ASP A 200 0.87 -27.61 18.38
N LYS A 201 0.04 -27.17 19.33
CA LYS A 201 0.50 -26.65 20.63
C LYS A 201 1.21 -27.67 21.51
N ARG A 202 1.18 -28.97 21.17
CA ARG A 202 1.93 -30.00 21.92
C ARG A 202 3.40 -30.11 21.53
N LEU A 203 3.83 -29.50 20.43
CA LEU A 203 5.22 -29.58 19.97
C LEU A 203 6.13 -28.47 20.52
N TYR A 204 5.54 -27.37 21.01
CA TYR A 204 6.29 -26.21 21.52
C TYR A 204 5.65 -25.76 22.84
N ARG A 205 5.95 -26.50 23.90
CA ARG A 205 5.61 -26.05 25.26
C ARG A 205 6.58 -24.92 25.58
N ASP A 206 6.08 -23.69 25.51
CA ASP A 206 6.69 -22.45 26.02
C ASP A 206 6.94 -22.56 27.53
N GLU A 207 7.87 -23.42 27.94
CA GLU A 207 8.55 -23.29 29.21
C GLU A 207 9.49 -22.10 29.08
N GLN A 208 9.12 -21.01 29.74
CA GLN A 208 9.75 -19.69 29.68
C GLN A 208 11.23 -19.68 30.10
N LYS A 209 12.14 -20.28 29.32
CA LYS A 209 13.58 -20.06 29.47
C LYS A 209 13.96 -18.80 28.68
N ASN A 210 13.97 -17.67 29.39
CA ASN A 210 14.27 -16.35 28.85
C ASN A 210 15.78 -16.15 28.65
N VAL A 211 16.35 -16.74 27.60
CA VAL A 211 17.76 -16.54 27.21
C VAL A 211 18.10 -15.03 27.12
N GLU A 212 17.12 -14.21 26.72
CA GLU A 212 17.19 -12.74 26.64
C GLU A 212 17.34 -12.02 27.99
N LYS A 213 17.11 -12.70 29.12
CA LYS A 213 17.25 -12.15 30.48
C LYS A 213 18.55 -12.58 31.17
N THR A 214 19.32 -13.49 30.57
CA THR A 214 20.63 -13.90 31.10
C THR A 214 21.67 -12.80 30.88
N GLY A 215 22.71 -12.71 31.71
CA GLY A 215 23.71 -11.63 31.62
C GLY A 215 24.38 -11.55 30.23
N LEU A 216 24.87 -12.68 29.73
CA LEU A 216 25.48 -12.76 28.39
C LEU A 216 24.44 -12.76 27.26
N GLY A 217 23.27 -13.39 27.43
CA GLY A 217 22.22 -13.38 26.41
C GLY A 217 21.59 -12.00 26.20
N GLY A 218 21.44 -11.21 27.27
CA GLY A 218 20.99 -9.82 27.20
C GLY A 218 22.04 -8.86 26.65
N PHE A 219 23.33 -9.19 26.74
CA PHE A 219 24.43 -8.42 26.14
C PHE A 219 24.57 -8.68 24.64
N LEU A 220 24.34 -9.93 24.20
CA LEU A 220 24.55 -10.36 22.81
C LEU A 220 23.34 -10.10 21.89
N ILE A 221 22.13 -9.98 22.44
CA ILE A 221 20.90 -9.76 21.67
C ILE A 221 20.57 -8.27 21.62
N SER A 222 20.44 -7.71 20.42
CA SER A 222 20.06 -6.31 20.25
C SER A 222 18.63 -6.01 20.70
N SER A 223 18.36 -4.78 21.12
CA SER A 223 16.99 -4.35 21.49
C SER A 223 15.98 -4.51 20.35
N ARG A 224 16.42 -4.35 19.09
CA ARG A 224 15.56 -4.59 17.92
C ARG A 224 15.17 -6.05 17.79
N GLN A 225 16.11 -6.97 17.99
CA GLN A 225 15.86 -8.40 17.93
C GLN A 225 14.97 -8.88 19.08
N ARG A 226 15.14 -8.29 20.27
CA ARG A 226 14.27 -8.52 21.42
C ARG A 226 12.85 -7.98 21.20
N MET A 227 12.69 -6.77 20.64
CA MET A 227 11.37 -6.24 20.32
C MET A 227 10.67 -7.06 19.24
N GLN A 228 11.43 -7.54 18.25
CA GLN A 228 10.90 -8.46 17.24
C GLN A 228 10.38 -9.74 17.90
N SER A 229 11.18 -10.37 18.77
CA SER A 229 10.78 -11.63 19.39
C SER A 229 9.55 -11.52 20.29
N LEU A 230 9.34 -10.36 20.90
CA LEU A 230 8.14 -10.05 21.68
C LEU A 230 6.91 -9.79 20.80
N ASN A 231 7.06 -9.10 19.66
CA ASN A 231 5.95 -8.77 18.77
C ASN A 231 5.37 -10.00 18.04
N ILE A 232 6.19 -11.04 17.80
CA ILE A 232 5.78 -12.27 17.11
C ILE A 232 5.98 -13.53 17.97
N ARG A 233 5.72 -13.43 19.27
CA ARG A 233 5.97 -14.52 20.24
C ARG A 233 5.27 -15.86 19.91
N ASN A 234 4.15 -15.82 19.20
CA ASN A 234 3.35 -17.01 18.86
C ASN A 234 3.59 -17.51 17.43
N PHE A 235 4.60 -17.00 16.74
CA PHE A 235 4.95 -17.41 15.38
C PHE A 235 6.21 -18.26 15.42
N PHE A 236 6.12 -19.50 14.94
CA PHE A 236 7.27 -20.36 14.69
C PHE A 236 7.22 -20.88 13.27
N ALA A 237 8.37 -20.87 12.59
CA ALA A 237 8.50 -21.37 11.23
C ALA A 237 9.67 -22.35 11.12
N PHE A 238 9.60 -23.25 10.15
CA PHE A 238 10.65 -24.22 9.90
C PHE A 238 11.50 -23.81 8.71
N SER A 239 12.81 -24.01 8.81
CA SER A 239 13.74 -23.75 7.72
C SER A 239 14.74 -24.90 7.55
N PRO A 240 15.13 -25.26 6.31
CA PRO A 240 16.04 -26.37 6.09
C PRO A 240 17.46 -26.07 6.58
N PHE A 241 17.94 -24.82 6.48
CA PHE A 241 19.28 -24.45 6.92
C PHE A 241 19.34 -23.00 7.43
N GLN A 242 20.26 -22.74 8.36
CA GLN A 242 20.67 -21.41 8.78
C GLN A 242 22.20 -21.28 8.79
N VAL A 243 22.69 -20.13 8.34
CA VAL A 243 24.07 -19.71 8.59
C VAL A 243 24.05 -18.38 9.33
N SER A 244 24.77 -18.29 10.45
CA SER A 244 24.88 -17.06 11.22
C SER A 244 26.33 -16.70 11.53
N LEU A 245 26.61 -15.39 11.49
CA LEU A 245 27.87 -14.82 11.92
C LEU A 245 27.77 -14.33 13.36
N ALA A 246 26.69 -13.62 13.71
CA ALA A 246 26.41 -13.11 15.05
C ALA A 246 24.88 -13.11 15.31
N PRO A 247 24.41 -12.99 16.56
CA PRO A 247 22.99 -12.79 16.84
C PRO A 247 22.41 -11.61 16.05
N GLY A 248 21.37 -11.88 15.26
CA GLY A 248 20.73 -10.89 14.38
C GLY A 248 21.39 -10.73 13.01
N LEU A 249 22.58 -11.32 12.80
CA LEU A 249 23.29 -11.39 11.52
C LEU A 249 23.34 -12.84 11.02
N SER A 250 22.21 -13.29 10.47
CA SER A 250 22.04 -14.62 9.88
C SER A 250 21.21 -14.56 8.61
N THR A 251 21.09 -15.69 7.93
CA THR A 251 20.16 -15.89 6.79
C THR A 251 18.72 -15.49 7.09
N HIS A 252 18.33 -15.45 8.37
CA HIS A 252 16.99 -15.09 8.81
C HIS A 252 16.92 -13.78 9.61
N GLY A 253 18.06 -13.13 9.82
CA GLY A 253 18.17 -11.85 10.51
C GLY A 253 17.47 -11.84 11.87
N LEU A 254 16.56 -10.88 12.07
CA LEU A 254 15.83 -10.69 13.33
C LEU A 254 14.78 -11.77 13.61
N LEU A 255 14.36 -12.54 12.60
CA LEU A 255 13.38 -13.63 12.74
C LEU A 255 14.00 -14.95 13.19
N SER A 256 15.34 -15.03 13.23
CA SER A 256 16.06 -16.23 13.63
C SER A 256 15.56 -16.82 14.97
N SER A 257 15.15 -15.97 15.91
CA SER A 257 14.56 -16.39 17.20
C SER A 257 13.19 -17.07 17.16
N GLN A 258 12.54 -17.10 15.99
CA GLN A 258 11.25 -17.74 15.72
C GLN A 258 11.37 -18.91 14.73
N ILE A 259 12.60 -19.28 14.36
CA ILE A 259 12.82 -20.29 13.32
C ILE A 259 13.48 -21.52 13.92
N VAL A 260 12.89 -22.69 13.65
CA VAL A 260 13.47 -23.99 13.95
C VAL A 260 14.15 -24.51 12.69
N ASN A 261 15.45 -24.75 12.78
CA ASN A 261 16.28 -25.15 11.64
C ASN A 261 16.58 -26.64 11.66
N LYS A 262 16.61 -27.31 10.50
CA LYS A 262 17.12 -28.70 10.42
C LYS A 262 18.65 -28.76 10.45
N PHE A 263 19.30 -27.79 9.80
CA PHE A 263 20.75 -27.61 9.83
C PHE A 263 21.08 -26.18 10.27
N SER A 264 22.01 -26.00 11.19
CA SER A 264 22.41 -24.67 11.64
C SER A 264 23.92 -24.58 11.77
N MET A 265 24.52 -23.57 11.13
CA MET A 265 25.94 -23.26 11.21
C MET A 265 26.13 -21.86 11.82
N ASN A 266 26.70 -21.79 13.02
CA ASN A 266 27.00 -20.53 13.69
C ASN A 266 28.52 -20.32 13.75
N ILE A 267 29.02 -19.31 13.05
CA ILE A 267 30.45 -19.06 12.86
C ILE A 267 31.07 -18.37 14.08
N ALA A 268 30.60 -17.18 14.46
CA ALA A 268 31.01 -16.51 15.71
C ALA A 268 29.91 -16.57 16.76
N GLY A 269 28.64 -16.35 16.38
CA GLY A 269 27.51 -16.76 17.19
C GLY A 269 26.14 -16.64 16.52
N GLY A 270 25.12 -17.24 17.15
CA GLY A 270 23.76 -17.30 16.59
C GLY A 270 22.68 -17.30 17.66
N TYR A 271 21.47 -16.87 17.27
CA TYR A 271 20.27 -16.93 18.10
C TYR A 271 19.13 -17.58 17.31
N THR A 272 18.65 -18.76 17.73
CA THR A 272 17.62 -19.53 17.01
C THR A 272 16.50 -20.00 17.93
N ALA A 273 15.31 -20.26 17.40
CA ALA A 273 14.23 -20.86 18.20
C ALA A 273 14.60 -22.30 18.61
N GLY A 274 15.15 -23.06 17.67
CA GLY A 274 15.62 -24.43 17.91
C GLY A 274 16.36 -25.02 16.73
N VAL A 275 16.94 -26.21 16.92
CA VAL A 275 17.54 -27.02 15.85
C VAL A 275 17.09 -28.48 15.98
N ASP A 276 16.40 -28.99 14.96
CA ASP A 276 15.87 -30.36 14.89
C ASP A 276 16.64 -31.15 13.80
N GLY A 277 17.86 -31.53 14.14
CA GLY A 277 18.82 -32.15 13.21
C GLY A 277 20.26 -31.90 13.63
N PHE A 278 21.03 -31.23 12.78
CA PHE A 278 22.48 -31.06 12.95
C PHE A 278 22.88 -29.61 13.21
N GLU A 279 23.71 -29.40 14.22
CA GLU A 279 24.18 -28.06 14.61
C GLU A 279 25.73 -28.01 14.64
N ILE A 280 26.31 -27.05 13.92
CA ILE A 280 27.76 -26.77 13.94
C ILE A 280 27.97 -25.39 14.54
N GLY A 281 28.76 -25.31 15.61
CA GLY A 281 29.01 -24.06 16.33
C GLY A 281 30.48 -23.75 16.54
N GLY A 282 30.84 -22.50 16.26
CA GLY A 282 32.11 -21.89 16.65
C GLY A 282 32.14 -21.51 18.13
N CYS A 283 31.85 -20.23 18.45
CA CYS A 283 32.12 -19.66 19.79
C CYS A 283 30.90 -19.50 20.71
N LEU A 284 29.76 -18.97 20.24
CA LEU A 284 28.62 -18.63 21.10
C LEU A 284 27.28 -19.00 20.47
N MET A 285 26.49 -19.86 21.12
CA MET A 285 25.16 -20.26 20.63
C MET A 285 24.10 -19.96 21.67
N LEU A 286 23.02 -19.31 21.22
CA LEU A 286 21.83 -19.04 22.01
C LEU A 286 20.64 -19.74 21.34
N THR A 287 20.05 -20.71 22.03
CA THR A 287 18.93 -21.50 21.50
C THR A 287 17.81 -21.52 22.53
N ARG A 288 16.56 -21.36 22.08
CA ARG A 288 15.39 -21.39 22.97
C ARG A 288 14.92 -22.82 23.30
N GLU A 289 14.99 -23.76 22.35
CA GLU A 289 14.56 -25.17 22.54
C GLU A 289 15.45 -26.19 21.80
N THR A 290 15.55 -27.43 22.32
CA THR A 290 16.29 -28.54 21.68
C THR A 290 15.49 -29.85 21.65
N PRO A 291 14.71 -30.13 20.60
CA PRO A 291 14.28 -31.49 20.26
C PRO A 291 15.34 -32.16 19.37
N GLY A 292 15.86 -33.32 19.77
CA GLY A 292 16.49 -34.29 18.86
C GLY A 292 17.84 -33.93 18.20
N THR A 293 18.62 -33.00 18.75
CA THR A 293 19.83 -32.44 18.09
C THR A 293 21.08 -33.33 18.23
N PHE A 294 21.83 -33.50 17.13
CA PHE A 294 23.24 -33.89 17.15
C PHE A 294 24.11 -32.64 16.94
N SER A 295 24.96 -32.28 17.91
CA SER A 295 25.74 -31.03 17.91
C SER A 295 27.25 -31.29 17.94
N PHE A 296 28.01 -30.55 17.13
CA PHE A 296 29.48 -30.56 17.15
C PHE A 296 29.98 -29.12 17.43
N ARG A 297 30.73 -28.93 18.52
CA ARG A 297 31.02 -27.59 19.08
C ARG A 297 32.47 -27.36 19.45
N GLY A 298 32.96 -26.15 19.18
CA GLY A 298 34.33 -25.69 19.46
C GLY A 298 34.55 -25.26 20.91
N TYR A 299 33.77 -24.33 21.46
CA TYR A 299 33.84 -23.87 22.87
C TYR A 299 32.51 -23.20 23.34
N SER A 300 32.37 -23.02 24.66
CA SER A 300 31.29 -22.38 25.46
C SER A 300 29.89 -22.26 24.83
N THR A 301 28.99 -23.16 25.23
CA THR A 301 27.55 -22.97 25.01
C THR A 301 26.89 -22.44 26.27
N LEU A 302 26.01 -21.44 26.13
CA LEU A 302 24.98 -21.21 27.12
C LEU A 302 23.78 -22.07 26.75
N GLN A 303 23.83 -23.31 27.23
CA GLN A 303 22.74 -24.26 27.19
C GLN A 303 22.31 -24.46 28.64
N GLU A 304 21.13 -24.00 29.03
CA GLU A 304 20.56 -24.40 30.32
C GLU A 304 19.90 -25.78 30.16
N GLU A 305 20.72 -26.83 30.30
CA GLU A 305 20.25 -28.20 30.51
C GLU A 305 19.56 -28.32 31.86
N GLY A 306 18.39 -28.98 31.87
CA GLY A 306 17.67 -29.40 33.08
C GLY A 306 17.34 -28.29 34.04
#